data_AF-A0A0F8YRA0-F1
#
_entry.id   AF-A0A0F8YRA0-F1
#
_cell.length_a   1.000
_cell.length_b   1.000
_cell.length_c   1.000
_cell.angle_alpha   90.00
_cell.angle_beta   90.00
_cell.angle_gamma   90.00
#
_symmetry.space_group_name_H-M   'P 1'
#
loop_
_entity.id
_entity.type
_entity.pdbx_description
1 polymer ?
#
loop_
_entity_poly.entity_id
_entity_poly.type
_entity_poly.pdbx_seq_one_letter_code
_entity_poly.pdbx_strand_id
1 'polypeptide(L)'
;MFEVAEYKVKFFHENCVSPYRWKEFFTEQPLARARTTCYIYRDNLKYLKADGTAWCSRKDQFNRNTGRKLALERALESAGFDKPKRTLFWEAYFKKRGKVG
;
A
#
# COMPACT_ATOMS: atom_id res chain seq x y z
N MET A 1 5.01 -8.41 5.35
CA MET A 1 4.79 -9.33 4.22
C MET A 1 3.90 -10.46 4.68
N PHE A 2 3.01 -10.94 3.83
CA PHE A 2 2.19 -12.13 4.05
C PHE A 2 1.98 -12.87 2.72
N GLU A 3 1.47 -14.09 2.80
CA GLU A 3 1.32 -14.99 1.65
C GLU A 3 -0.13 -15.47 1.56
N VAL A 4 -0.62 -15.66 0.33
CA VAL A 4 -1.98 -16.10 0.01
C VAL A 4 -1.88 -17.03 -1.19
N ALA A 5 -2.04 -18.33 -0.98
CA ALA A 5 -1.83 -19.34 -2.03
C ALA A 5 -0.48 -19.14 -2.76
N GLU A 6 -0.48 -18.97 -4.08
CA GLU A 6 0.73 -18.69 -4.88
C GLU A 6 1.23 -17.23 -4.83
N TYR A 7 0.53 -16.35 -4.09
CA TYR A 7 0.83 -14.93 -4.06
C TYR A 7 1.58 -14.49 -2.81
N LYS A 8 2.48 -13.51 -3.00
CA LYS A 8 3.23 -12.85 -1.93
C LYS A 8 2.93 -11.36 -1.92
N VAL A 9 2.56 -10.83 -0.76
CA VAL A 9 2.17 -9.42 -0.59
C VAL A 9 3.19 -8.66 0.24
N LYS A 10 3.78 -7.63 -0.36
CA LYS A 10 4.76 -6.73 0.29
C LYS A 10 4.20 -5.32 0.39
N PHE A 11 4.53 -4.65 1.48
CA PHE A 11 4.25 -3.22 1.66
C PHE A 11 5.57 -2.48 1.68
N PHE A 12 5.62 -1.39 0.94
CA PHE A 12 6.70 -0.42 0.94
C PHE A 12 6.17 0.91 1.49
N HIS A 13 6.95 1.55 2.35
CA HIS A 13 6.60 2.83 2.96
C HIS A 13 7.69 3.82 2.62
N GLU A 14 7.32 4.95 2.02
CA GLU A 14 8.26 6.00 1.67
C GLU A 14 7.73 7.33 2.19
N ASN A 15 8.59 8.09 2.84
CA ASN A 15 8.33 9.49 3.09
C ASN A 15 8.84 10.24 1.86
N CYS A 16 7.96 10.60 0.92
CA CYS A 16 8.37 11.45 -0.19
C CYS A 16 8.61 12.84 0.37
N VAL A 17 9.83 13.15 0.79
CA VAL A 17 10.26 14.52 1.01
C VAL A 17 10.70 15.01 -0.37
N SER A 18 9.83 15.66 -1.14
CA SER A 18 10.29 16.26 -2.40
C SER A 18 11.28 17.38 -2.06
N PRO A 19 12.56 17.29 -2.44
CA PRO A 19 13.49 18.42 -2.29
C PRO A 19 13.20 19.50 -3.35
N TYR A 20 12.44 19.18 -4.41
CA TYR A 20 12.13 20.10 -5.48
C TYR A 20 10.82 20.85 -5.18
N ARG A 21 11.04 22.00 -4.55
CA ARG A 21 10.15 23.16 -4.56
C ARG A 21 10.06 23.61 -6.03
N TRP A 22 9.00 23.23 -6.74
CA TRP A 22 8.60 23.90 -7.98
C TRP A 22 8.22 25.34 -7.61
N LYS A 23 9.24 26.20 -7.52
CA LYS A 23 9.09 27.64 -7.38
C LYS A 23 8.56 28.13 -8.72
N GLU A 24 7.25 28.38 -8.81
CA GLU A 24 6.75 29.52 -9.58
C GLU A 24 5.26 29.83 -9.39
N PHE A 25 4.41 28.94 -8.86
CA PHE A 25 2.96 29.25 -8.81
C PHE A 25 2.19 28.93 -7.53
N PHE A 26 2.80 28.43 -6.45
CA PHE A 26 2.06 28.15 -5.22
C PHE A 26 2.81 28.58 -3.97
N THR A 27 2.18 29.50 -3.23
CA THR A 27 2.48 29.80 -1.83
C THR A 27 2.38 28.52 -0.99
N GLU A 28 3.47 28.28 -0.24
CA GLU A 28 3.51 27.55 1.03
C GLU A 28 3.15 26.06 1.07
N GLN A 29 4.17 25.23 0.82
CA GLN A 29 4.73 24.19 1.71
C GLN A 29 5.25 23.02 0.87
N PRO A 30 6.44 22.46 1.17
CA PRO A 30 6.85 21.20 0.56
C PRO A 30 5.83 20.12 0.96
N LEU A 31 5.04 19.66 -0.03
CA LEU A 31 4.09 18.56 0.13
C LEU A 31 4.88 17.27 0.33
N ALA A 32 5.45 17.09 1.52
CA ALA A 32 6.05 15.83 1.91
C ALA A 32 4.92 14.81 2.12
N ARG A 33 4.55 14.09 1.05
CA ARG A 33 3.49 13.07 1.09
C ARG A 33 4.13 11.76 1.51
N ALA A 34 3.69 11.20 2.62
CA ALA A 34 4.09 9.84 2.97
C ALA A 34 3.22 8.87 2.16
N ARG A 35 3.85 7.95 1.42
CA ARG A 35 3.17 6.95 0.60
C ARG A 35 3.37 5.55 1.14
N THR A 36 2.33 4.74 1.04
CA THR A 36 2.37 3.29 1.24
C THR A 36 2.00 2.61 -0.06
N THR A 37 2.88 1.77 -0.58
CA THR A 37 2.63 0.97 -1.78
C THR A 37 2.51 -0.50 -1.39
N CYS A 38 1.47 -1.15 -1.88
CA CYS A 38 1.27 -2.60 -1.77
C CYS A 38 1.64 -3.23 -3.11
N TYR A 39 2.41 -4.32 -3.06
CA TYR A 39 2.79 -5.10 -4.22
C TYR A 39 2.33 -6.54 -4.03
N ILE A 40 1.63 -7.09 -5.03
CA ILE A 40 1.19 -8.48 -5.09
C ILE A 40 2.04 -9.18 -6.13
N TYR A 41 2.80 -10.18 -5.72
CA TYR A 41 3.64 -10.98 -6.60
C TYR A 41 3.13 -12.40 -6.74
N ARG A 42 3.46 -13.07 -7.84
CA ARG A 42 3.30 -14.51 -8.08
C ARG A 42 4.67 -15.19 -8.18
N ASP A 43 4.70 -16.52 -8.02
CA ASP A 43 5.87 -17.38 -8.25
C ASP A 43 7.10 -16.91 -7.47
N ASN A 44 6.94 -16.84 -6.13
CA ASN A 44 8.00 -16.47 -5.20
C ASN A 44 8.69 -15.12 -5.51
N LEU A 45 7.90 -14.08 -5.80
CA LEU A 45 8.36 -12.72 -6.14
C LEU A 45 8.87 -12.52 -7.57
N LYS A 46 8.76 -13.51 -8.45
CA LYS A 46 9.25 -13.41 -9.83
C LYS A 46 8.40 -12.49 -10.70
N TYR A 47 7.08 -12.50 -10.53
CA TYR A 47 6.17 -11.71 -11.37
C TYR A 47 5.32 -10.77 -10.52
N LEU A 48 5.36 -9.47 -10.84
CA LEU A 48 4.45 -8.50 -10.25
C LEU A 48 3.07 -8.68 -10.90
N LYS A 49 2.07 -9.07 -10.09
CA LYS A 49 0.68 -9.23 -10.54
C LYS A 49 -0.07 -7.91 -10.53
N ALA A 50 0.11 -7.12 -9.48
CA ALA A 50 -0.52 -5.82 -9.32
C ALA A 50 0.16 -5.02 -8.20
N ASP A 51 -0.04 -3.71 -8.23
CA ASP A 51 0.32 -2.80 -7.17
C ASP A 51 -0.79 -1.78 -6.88
N GLY A 52 -0.70 -1.17 -5.71
CA GLY A 52 -1.63 -0.14 -5.27
C GLY A 52 -0.93 0.82 -4.31
N THR A 53 -1.02 2.12 -4.61
CA THR A 53 -0.36 3.15 -3.79
C THR A 53 -1.40 4.01 -3.07
N ALA A 54 -1.21 4.21 -1.77
CA ALA A 54 -1.96 5.13 -0.92
C ALA A 54 -1.07 6.32 -0.51
N TRP A 55 -1.56 7.53 -0.74
CA TRP A 55 -0.91 8.78 -0.33
C TRP A 55 -1.61 9.31 0.91
N CYS A 56 -0.88 9.48 2.01
CA CYS A 56 -1.40 10.07 3.23
C CYS A 56 -0.87 11.49 3.37
N SER A 57 -1.73 12.43 3.77
CA SER A 57 -1.30 13.79 4.11
C SER A 57 -0.60 13.82 5.47
N ARG A 58 0.36 14.73 5.68
CA ARG A 58 1.02 14.89 6.99
C ARG A 58 0.03 15.26 8.11
N LYS A 59 -1.06 15.95 7.78
CA LYS A 59 -2.13 16.30 8.74
C LYS A 59 -2.83 15.07 9.34
N ASP A 60 -2.73 13.92 8.67
CA ASP A 60 -3.31 12.65 9.09
C ASP A 60 -2.32 11.75 9.86
N GLN A 61 -1.18 12.32 10.31
CA GLN A 61 -0.13 11.67 11.11
C GLN A 61 0.42 10.33 10.56
N PHE A 62 0.20 10.03 9.29
CA PHE A 62 0.63 8.79 8.64
C PHE A 62 0.24 7.54 9.44
N ASN A 63 -1.07 7.29 9.57
CA ASN A 63 -1.54 6.00 10.07
C ASN A 63 -1.16 4.88 9.09
N ARG A 64 -0.03 4.20 9.35
CA ARG A 64 0.49 3.09 8.54
C ARG A 64 -0.53 1.98 8.32
N ASN A 65 -1.45 1.77 9.27
CA ASN A 65 -2.48 0.75 9.12
C ASN A 65 -3.54 1.19 8.11
N THR A 66 -3.97 2.46 8.15
CA THR A 66 -4.85 3.05 7.13
C THR A 66 -4.19 3.01 5.75
N GLY A 67 -2.93 3.42 5.66
CA GLY A 67 -2.18 3.40 4.39
C GLY A 67 -2.05 2.00 3.79
N ARG A 68 -1.81 0.96 4.62
CA ARG A 68 -1.76 -0.43 4.15
C ARG A 68 -3.10 -0.94 3.67
N LYS A 69 -4.19 -0.64 4.38
CA LYS A 69 -5.54 -1.07 3.98
C LYS A 69 -5.90 -0.48 2.62
N LEU A 70 -5.74 0.84 2.45
CA LEU A 70 -6.01 1.51 1.18
C LEU A 70 -5.10 1.03 0.04
N ALA A 71 -3.82 0.83 0.33
CA ALA A 71 -2.88 0.31 -0.67
C ALA A 71 -3.23 -1.13 -1.10
N LEU A 72 -3.63 -1.98 -0.15
CA LEU A 72 -4.03 -3.35 -0.42
C LEU A 72 -5.32 -3.40 -1.23
N GLU A 73 -6.34 -2.61 -0.87
CA GLU A 73 -7.60 -2.50 -1.60
C GLU A 73 -7.35 -2.15 -3.08
N ARG A 74 -6.56 -1.11 -3.34
CA ARG A 74 -6.18 -0.68 -4.69
C ARG A 74 -5.42 -1.76 -5.47
N ALA A 75 -4.50 -2.46 -4.80
CA ALA A 75 -3.76 -3.55 -5.44
C ALA A 75 -4.67 -4.73 -5.80
N LEU A 76 -5.68 -5.03 -4.97
CA LEU A 76 -6.65 -6.10 -5.22
C LEU A 76 -7.62 -5.76 -6.36
N GLU A 77 -8.04 -4.50 -6.46
CA GLU A 77 -8.83 -3.99 -7.58
C GLU A 77 -8.04 -4.07 -8.88
N SER A 78 -6.80 -3.55 -8.88
CA SER A 78 -5.87 -3.59 -10.01
C SER A 78 -5.55 -5.03 -10.47
N ALA A 79 -5.48 -5.98 -9.53
CA ALA A 79 -5.25 -7.39 -9.85
C ALA A 79 -6.42 -8.07 -10.58
N GLY A 80 -7.61 -7.45 -10.59
CA GLY A 80 -8.83 -8.01 -11.20
C GLY A 80 -9.35 -9.27 -10.49
N PHE A 81 -9.10 -9.38 -9.18
CA PHE A 81 -9.56 -10.53 -8.40
C PHE A 81 -11.05 -10.46 -8.08
N ASP A 82 -11.72 -11.60 -8.12
CA ASP A 82 -13.11 -11.73 -7.71
C ASP A 82 -13.29 -11.55 -6.19
N LYS A 83 -14.54 -11.48 -5.74
CA LYS A 83 -14.84 -11.25 -4.31
C LYS A 83 -14.27 -12.37 -3.41
N PRO A 84 -14.45 -13.67 -3.70
CA PRO A 84 -13.86 -14.74 -2.89
C PRO A 84 -12.34 -14.64 -2.74
N LYS A 85 -11.62 -14.39 -3.84
CA LYS A 85 -10.16 -14.27 -3.79
C LYS A 85 -9.74 -13.05 -2.99
N ARG A 86 -10.39 -11.89 -3.17
CA ARG A 86 -10.12 -10.69 -2.35
C ARG A 86 -10.34 -10.94 -0.86
N THR A 87 -11.34 -11.72 -0.46
CA THR A 87 -11.58 -12.10 0.93
C THR A 87 -10.38 -12.84 1.53
N LEU A 88 -9.79 -13.81 0.81
CA LEU A 88 -8.61 -14.55 1.29
C LEU A 88 -7.41 -13.62 1.57
N PHE A 89 -7.24 -12.59 0.75
CA PHE A 89 -6.19 -11.58 0.99
C PHE A 89 -6.43 -10.77 2.25
N TRP A 90 -7.68 -10.35 2.49
CA TRP A 90 -8.03 -9.63 3.71
C TRP A 90 -7.90 -10.49 4.97
N GLU A 91 -8.35 -11.74 4.92
CA GLU A 91 -8.19 -12.70 6.01
C GLU A 91 -6.72 -12.91 6.36
N ALA A 92 -5.86 -13.15 5.35
CA ALA A 92 -4.44 -13.30 5.57
C ALA A 92 -3.78 -12.02 6.10
N TYR A 93 -4.20 -10.85 5.61
CA TYR A 93 -3.75 -9.55 6.11
C TYR A 93 -4.09 -9.39 7.59
N PHE A 94 -5.35 -9.62 7.98
CA PHE A 94 -5.80 -9.50 9.37
C PHE A 94 -5.18 -10.57 10.26
N LYS A 95 -5.03 -11.82 9.81
CA LYS A 95 -4.32 -12.87 10.56
C LYS A 95 -2.86 -12.48 10.83
N LYS A 96 -2.18 -11.88 9.86
CA LYS A 96 -0.78 -11.43 10.04
C LYS A 96 -0.66 -10.22 10.95
N ARG A 97 -1.65 -9.32 10.95
CA ARG A 97 -1.61 -8.04 11.66
C ARG A 97 -2.35 -8.04 13.00
N GLY A 98 -3.23 -9.00 13.21
CA GLY A 98 -4.03 -9.24 14.42
C GLY A 98 -3.35 -10.12 15.46
N LYS A 99 -2.04 -10.36 15.38
CA LYS A 99 -1.26 -10.76 16.57
C LYS A 99 -1.06 -9.53 17.48
N VAL A 100 -2.15 -9.03 18.05
CA VAL A 100 -2.25 -8.30 19.31
C VAL A 100 -3.67 -8.58 19.82
N GLY A 101 -3.77 -9.40 20.87
CA GLY A 101 -5.02 -9.86 21.48
C GLY A 101 -5.08 -11.38 21.52
#